data_AF-L2F908-F1
#
_entry.id   AF-L2F908-F1
#
_cell.length_a   1.000
_cell.length_b   1.000
_cell.length_c   1.000
_cell.angle_alpha   90.00
_cell.angle_beta   90.00
_cell.angle_gamma   90.00
#
_symmetry.space_group_name_H-M   'P 1'
#
loop_
_entity.id
_entity.type
_entity.pdbx_description
1 polymer ?
#
loop_
_entity_poly.entity_id
_entity_poly.type
_entity_poly.pdbx_seq_one_letter_code
_entity_poly.pdbx_strand_id
1 'polypeptide(L)'
;MFDLGFSELLLFGIIALIVLGPEKMPHAVRKAGRAYAKFRRHIATIQREIENELDLAETRQQMQDELAKIRKAEADMKREMDQLKSSFQALQQHSIHEKPNTNDTKPMLNQWFILSDYDKNRRWPNAPLLPNYQADRLLNHLPSTTNKL
;
A
#
# COMPACT_ATOMS: atom_id res chain seq x y z
N MET A 1 12.61 -8.88 -5.14
CA MET A 1 13.48 -9.88 -5.79
C MET A 1 14.87 -9.28 -5.91
N PHE A 2 15.66 -9.38 -4.84
CA PHE A 2 17.07 -9.00 -4.83
C PHE A 2 17.85 -10.28 -4.63
N ASP A 3 17.87 -11.10 -5.68
CA ASP A 3 18.66 -12.33 -5.70
C ASP A 3 20.09 -11.94 -6.07
N LEU A 4 20.83 -11.42 -5.08
CA LEU A 4 22.28 -11.23 -5.17
C LEU A 4 22.95 -12.61 -5.12
N GLY A 5 22.92 -13.30 -6.25
CA GLY A 5 23.59 -14.58 -6.45
C GLY A 5 25.08 -14.41 -6.78
N PHE A 6 25.78 -15.54 -6.84
CA PHE A 6 27.18 -15.57 -7.25
C PHE A 6 27.36 -15.07 -8.70
N SER A 7 26.39 -15.34 -9.57
CA SER A 7 26.34 -14.87 -10.96
C SER A 7 26.32 -13.35 -11.07
N GLU A 8 25.46 -12.69 -10.31
CA GLU A 8 25.29 -11.24 -10.29
C GLU A 8 26.55 -10.57 -9.75
N LEU A 9 27.14 -11.14 -8.68
CA LEU A 9 28.38 -10.62 -8.11
C LEU A 9 29.55 -10.69 -9.11
N LEU A 10 29.63 -11.79 -9.87
CA LEU A 10 30.64 -11.95 -10.92
C LEU A 10 30.43 -10.96 -12.08
N LEU A 11 29.18 -10.75 -12.49
CA LEU A 11 28.83 -9.75 -13.50
C LEU A 11 29.23 -8.32 -13.06
N PHE A 12 28.87 -7.93 -11.84
CA PHE A 12 29.30 -6.65 -11.26
C PHE A 12 30.83 -6.55 -11.14
N GLY A 13 31.50 -7.65 -10.81
CA GLY A 13 32.96 -7.72 -10.79
C GLY A 13 33.58 -7.42 -12.16
N ILE A 14 33.05 -8.02 -13.22
CA ILE A 14 33.49 -7.77 -14.61
C ILE A 14 33.24 -6.30 -14.99
N ILE A 15 32.05 -5.77 -14.72
CA ILE A 15 31.72 -4.37 -15.01
C ILE A 15 32.66 -3.42 -14.26
N ALA A 16 32.91 -3.68 -12.97
CA ALA A 16 33.83 -2.89 -12.16
C ALA A 16 35.27 -2.95 -12.70
N LEU A 17 35.72 -4.11 -13.19
CA LEU A 17 37.03 -4.26 -13.82
C LEU A 17 37.14 -3.46 -15.12
N ILE A 18 36.08 -3.41 -15.93
CA ILE A 18 36.06 -2.63 -17.18
C ILE A 18 36.08 -1.13 -16.88
N VAL A 19 35.21 -0.68 -15.97
CA VAL A 19 35.04 0.76 -15.67
C VAL A 19 36.25 1.33 -14.94
N LEU A 20 36.73 0.62 -13.92
CA LEU A 20 37.80 1.11 -13.05
C LEU A 20 39.19 0.68 -13.54
N GLY A 21 39.27 -0.44 -14.27
CA GLY A 21 40.50 -1.09 -14.69
C GLY A 21 40.96 -2.15 -13.66
N PRO A 22 41.53 -3.28 -14.14
CA PRO A 22 41.97 -4.38 -13.27
C PRO A 22 43.08 -3.98 -12.29
N GLU A 23 43.90 -3.00 -12.64
CA GLU A 23 44.99 -2.52 -11.78
C GLU A 23 44.51 -1.62 -10.64
N LYS A 24 43.42 -0.88 -10.86
CA LYS A 24 42.93 0.13 -9.91
C LYS A 24 41.86 -0.41 -8.95
N MET A 25 41.11 -1.44 -9.35
CA MET A 25 40.12 -2.11 -8.51
C MET A 25 40.66 -2.62 -7.17
N PRO A 26 41.76 -3.37 -7.09
CA PRO A 26 42.30 -3.83 -5.81
C PRO A 26 42.75 -2.65 -4.93
N HIS A 27 43.20 -1.56 -5.53
CA HIS A 27 43.59 -0.36 -4.80
C HIS A 27 42.37 0.38 -4.21
N ALA A 28 41.26 0.47 -4.97
CA ALA A 28 40.00 1.04 -4.50
C ALA A 28 39.35 0.20 -3.40
N VAL A 29 39.28 -1.13 -3.56
CA VAL A 29 38.76 -2.04 -2.53
C VAL A 29 39.58 -1.95 -1.24
N ARG A 30 40.91 -1.85 -1.33
CA ARG A 30 41.77 -1.65 -0.15
C ARG A 30 41.47 -0.32 0.56
N LYS A 31 41.25 0.77 -0.18
CA LYS A 31 40.89 2.09 0.41
C LYS A 31 39.51 2.06 1.05
N ALA A 32 38.51 1.57 0.32
CA ALA A 32 37.13 1.43 0.81
C ALA A 32 37.06 0.48 2.01
N GLY A 33 37.75 -0.66 1.96
CA GLY A 33 37.82 -1.62 3.06
C GLY A 33 38.47 -1.03 4.31
N ARG A 34 39.54 -0.24 4.18
CA ARG A 34 40.14 0.48 5.32
C ARG A 34 39.19 1.52 5.92
N ALA A 35 38.47 2.28 5.08
CA ALA A 35 37.48 3.26 5.53
C ALA A 35 36.31 2.58 6.25
N TYR A 36 35.78 1.50 5.68
CA TYR A 36 34.72 0.69 6.29
C TYR A 36 35.17 0.06 7.61
N ALA A 37 36.40 -0.46 7.68
CA ALA A 37 36.94 -1.03 8.91
C ALA A 37 37.07 0.02 10.03
N LYS A 38 37.48 1.26 9.70
CA LYS A 38 37.50 2.37 10.65
C LYS A 38 36.09 2.73 11.12
N PHE A 39 35.14 2.88 10.19
CA PHE A 39 33.74 3.18 10.50
C PHE A 39 33.11 2.10 11.38
N ARG A 40 33.31 0.82 11.07
CA ARG A 40 32.86 -0.31 11.89
C ARG A 40 33.43 -0.26 13.31
N ARG A 41 34.71 0.12 13.45
CA ARG A 41 35.34 0.31 14.77
C ARG A 41 34.72 1.46 15.54
N HIS A 42 34.40 2.59 14.89
CA HIS A 42 33.73 3.71 15.54
C HIS A 42 32.34 3.32 16.05
N ILE A 43 31.54 2.61 15.25
CA ILE A 43 30.24 2.09 15.70
C ILE A 43 30.41 1.17 16.91
N ALA A 44 31.39 0.26 16.88
CA ALA A 44 31.64 -0.65 18.01
C ALA A 44 32.12 0.08 19.28
N THR A 45 32.81 1.21 19.16
CA THR A 45 33.20 2.04 20.31
C THR A 45 32.01 2.79 20.87
N ILE A 46 31.16 3.39 20.03
CA ILE A 46 29.92 4.03 20.46
C ILE A 46 29.01 3.03 21.18
N GLN A 47 28.86 1.81 20.66
CA GLN A 47 28.11 0.75 21.33
C GLN A 47 28.66 0.46 22.73
N ARG A 48 29.99 0.39 22.89
CA ARG A 48 30.65 0.13 24.18
C ARG A 48 30.58 1.31 25.15
N GLU A 49 30.63 2.55 24.66
CA GLU A 49 30.47 3.76 25.48
C GLU A 49 29.03 3.86 25.99
N ILE A 50 28.04 3.64 25.13
CA ILE A 50 26.63 3.56 25.52
C ILE A 50 26.41 2.47 26.59
N GLU A 51 27.05 1.31 26.42
CA GLU A 51 26.93 0.15 27.31
C GLU A 51 27.67 0.31 28.65
N ASN A 52 28.65 1.23 28.74
CA ASN A 52 29.40 1.52 29.96
C ASN A 52 28.92 2.78 30.72
N GLU A 53 28.23 3.70 30.04
CA GLU A 53 27.79 4.99 30.63
C GLU A 53 26.28 5.03 30.92
N LEU A 54 25.50 4.20 30.23
CA LEU A 54 24.12 3.86 30.61
C LEU A 54 24.15 2.48 31.24
N ASP A 55 23.84 2.40 32.52
CA ASP A 55 23.47 1.15 33.17
C ASP A 55 22.28 0.56 32.37
N LEU A 56 22.57 -0.37 31.47
CA LEU A 56 21.67 -0.88 30.42
C LEU A 56 20.37 -1.51 30.95
N ALA A 57 20.19 -1.60 32.26
CA ALA A 57 18.93 -1.92 32.89
C ALA A 57 17.86 -0.85 32.57
N GLU A 58 18.17 0.45 32.69
CA GLU A 58 17.13 1.48 32.66
C GLU A 58 16.62 1.79 31.23
N THR A 59 17.50 1.92 30.24
CA THR A 59 17.08 2.18 28.85
C THR A 59 16.49 0.95 28.16
N ARG A 60 16.99 -0.28 28.43
CA ARG A 60 16.30 -1.50 27.96
C ARG A 60 14.92 -1.62 28.57
N GLN A 61 14.77 -1.29 29.85
CA GLN A 61 13.49 -1.38 30.54
C GLN A 61 12.50 -0.34 29.99
N GLN A 62 12.93 0.89 29.74
CA GLN A 62 12.11 1.91 29.08
C GLN A 62 11.69 1.50 27.66
N MET A 63 12.60 0.98 26.83
CA MET A 63 12.27 0.48 25.49
C MET A 63 11.33 -0.74 25.53
N GLN A 64 11.54 -1.66 26.47
CA GLN A 64 10.65 -2.81 26.65
C GLN A 64 9.26 -2.38 27.13
N ASP A 65 9.17 -1.41 28.03
CA ASP A 65 7.91 -0.85 28.51
C ASP A 65 7.18 -0.09 27.40
N GLU A 66 7.90 0.64 26.55
CA GLU A 66 7.33 1.36 25.41
C GLU A 66 6.82 0.39 24.33
N LEU A 67 7.60 -0.65 24.01
CA LEU A 67 7.18 -1.74 23.13
C LEU A 67 5.97 -2.51 23.70
N ALA A 68 5.91 -2.72 25.02
CA ALA A 68 4.78 -3.36 25.67
C ALA A 68 3.53 -2.49 25.61
N LYS A 69 3.66 -1.16 25.76
CA LYS A 69 2.56 -0.20 25.58
C LYS A 69 2.06 -0.19 24.13
N ILE A 70 2.95 -0.19 23.15
CA ILE A 70 2.59 -0.23 21.72
C ILE A 70 1.84 -1.53 21.40
N ARG A 71 2.33 -2.68 21.89
CA ARG A 71 1.65 -3.98 21.69
C ARG A 71 0.26 -4.02 22.33
N LYS A 72 0.09 -3.43 23.52
CA LYS A 72 -1.22 -3.30 24.17
C LYS A 72 -2.14 -2.40 23.36
N ALA A 73 -1.66 -1.24 22.92
CA ALA A 73 -2.43 -0.33 22.07
C ALA A 73 -2.85 -0.99 20.74
N GLU A 74 -1.97 -1.76 20.10
CA GLU A 74 -2.28 -2.53 18.90
C GLU A 74 -3.34 -3.61 19.17
N ALA A 75 -3.23 -4.32 20.28
CA ALA A 75 -4.20 -5.34 20.68
C ALA A 75 -5.58 -4.74 20.97
N ASP A 76 -5.64 -3.58 21.64
CA ASP A 76 -6.89 -2.88 21.94
C ASP A 76 -7.50 -2.27 20.67
N MET A 77 -6.70 -1.64 19.81
CA MET A 77 -7.15 -1.14 18.50
C MET A 77 -7.68 -2.28 17.62
N LYS A 78 -7.04 -3.45 17.64
CA LYS A 78 -7.51 -4.64 16.91
C LYS A 78 -8.86 -5.12 17.43
N ARG A 79 -9.04 -5.17 18.76
CA ARG A 79 -10.33 -5.55 19.38
C ARG A 79 -11.44 -4.57 19.00
N GLU A 80 -11.15 -3.28 19.01
CA GLU A 80 -12.11 -2.24 18.64
C GLU A 80 -12.48 -2.33 17.14
N MET A 81 -11.49 -2.58 16.28
CA MET A 81 -11.71 -2.82 14.85
C MET A 81 -12.55 -4.09 14.59
N ASP A 82 -12.32 -5.17 15.33
CA ASP A 82 -13.11 -6.40 15.21
C ASP A 82 -14.57 -6.18 15.66
N GLN A 83 -14.79 -5.38 16.69
CA GLN A 83 -16.13 -4.98 17.15
C GLN A 83 -16.85 -4.07 16.13
N LEU A 84 -16.14 -3.09 15.57
CA LEU A 84 -16.64 -2.24 14.50
C LEU A 84 -16.99 -3.05 13.25
N LYS A 85 -16.15 -4.01 12.87
CA LYS A 85 -16.43 -4.91 11.75
C LYS A 85 -17.67 -5.75 12.00
N SER A 86 -17.84 -6.25 13.23
CA SER A 86 -19.00 -7.06 13.61
C SER A 86 -20.30 -6.25 13.61
N SER A 87 -20.27 -5.00 14.09
CA SER A 87 -21.43 -4.11 14.05
C SER A 87 -21.76 -3.67 12.62
N PHE A 88 -20.75 -3.35 11.80
CA PHE A 88 -20.94 -3.10 10.36
C PHE A 88 -21.54 -4.31 9.65
N GLN A 89 -21.07 -5.52 9.95
CA GLN A 89 -21.59 -6.74 9.34
C GLN A 89 -23.04 -7.02 9.78
N ALA A 90 -23.40 -6.75 11.04
CA ALA A 90 -24.78 -6.85 11.52
C ALA A 90 -25.71 -5.82 10.85
N LEU A 91 -25.23 -4.59 10.66
CA LEU A 91 -25.96 -3.55 9.93
C LEU A 91 -26.10 -3.90 8.44
N GLN A 92 -25.05 -4.43 7.82
CA GLN A 92 -25.10 -4.90 6.44
C GLN A 92 -26.09 -6.06 6.29
N GLN A 93 -26.13 -7.00 7.23
CA GLN A 93 -27.08 -8.11 7.20
C GLN A 93 -28.54 -7.65 7.34
N HIS A 94 -28.81 -6.58 8.09
CA HIS A 94 -30.13 -5.94 8.14
C HIS A 94 -30.50 -5.16 6.87
N SER A 95 -29.50 -4.69 6.11
CA SER A 95 -29.68 -3.97 4.84
C SER A 95 -29.93 -4.88 3.63
N ILE A 96 -29.69 -6.19 3.76
CA ILE A 96 -29.72 -7.14 2.63
C ILE A 96 -31.15 -7.69 2.38
N HIS A 97 -32.13 -7.44 3.25
CA HIS A 97 -33.49 -7.97 3.07
C HIS A 97 -34.53 -6.98 2.50
N GLU A 98 -34.14 -5.75 2.17
CA GLU A 98 -35.02 -4.82 1.45
C GLU A 98 -34.53 -4.67 0.01
N LYS A 99 -35.07 -5.51 -0.88
CA LYS A 99 -34.81 -5.41 -2.32
C LYS A 99 -35.35 -4.07 -2.83
N PRO A 100 -34.53 -3.18 -3.45
CA PRO A 100 -35.06 -1.97 -4.03
C PRO A 100 -35.97 -2.33 -5.21
N ASN A 101 -37.21 -1.83 -5.17
CA ASN A 101 -38.19 -1.99 -6.23
C ASN A 101 -37.63 -1.35 -7.51
N THR A 102 -37.24 -2.18 -8.48
CA THR A 102 -36.57 -1.78 -9.73
C THR A 102 -37.48 -1.08 -10.74
N ASN A 103 -38.66 -0.64 -10.32
CA ASN A 103 -39.59 0.13 -11.15
C ASN A 103 -39.25 1.64 -11.20
N ASP A 104 -38.28 2.12 -10.41
CA ASP A 104 -37.73 3.49 -10.49
C ASP A 104 -36.60 3.60 -11.52
N THR A 105 -36.96 3.30 -12.76
CA THR A 105 -36.33 3.79 -13.98
C THR A 105 -36.14 5.31 -13.99
N LYS A 106 -34.93 5.80 -14.31
CA LYS A 106 -34.64 6.61 -15.52
C LYS A 106 -33.13 6.97 -15.61
N PRO A 107 -32.51 6.97 -16.80
CA PRO A 107 -31.18 7.55 -16.98
C PRO A 107 -31.22 9.03 -16.57
N MET A 108 -30.10 9.59 -16.15
CA MET A 108 -29.96 10.97 -15.66
C MET A 108 -30.27 12.04 -16.71
N LEU A 109 -31.51 12.11 -17.18
CA LEU A 109 -32.05 13.27 -17.87
C LEU A 109 -32.06 14.49 -16.95
N ASN A 110 -31.87 14.28 -15.63
CA ASN A 110 -32.14 15.24 -14.59
C ASN A 110 -30.96 15.71 -13.71
N GLN A 111 -29.72 15.72 -14.22
CA GLN A 111 -28.58 16.33 -13.49
C GLN A 111 -27.85 17.44 -14.26
N TRP A 112 -28.56 18.15 -15.14
CA TRP A 112 -28.09 19.40 -15.75
C TRP A 112 -28.53 20.65 -14.97
N PHE A 113 -29.05 20.49 -13.75
CA PHE A 113 -29.76 21.58 -13.05
C PHE A 113 -29.21 21.78 -11.64
N ILE A 114 -28.23 22.68 -11.56
CA ILE A 114 -28.34 23.80 -10.64
C ILE A 114 -28.32 25.06 -11.51
N LEU A 115 -29.28 25.16 -12.43
CA LEU A 115 -29.43 26.30 -13.34
C LEU A 115 -30.83 26.88 -13.16
N SER A 116 -30.91 28.18 -12.89
CA SER A 116 -32.15 28.96 -12.83
C SER A 116 -32.87 28.92 -14.18
N ASP A 117 -34.20 29.13 -14.22
CA ASP A 117 -34.99 29.13 -15.46
C ASP A 117 -34.49 30.13 -16.52
N TYR A 118 -33.69 31.12 -16.10
CA TYR A 118 -32.98 32.06 -16.96
C TYR A 118 -31.92 31.41 -17.88
N ASP A 119 -31.36 30.26 -17.50
CA ASP A 119 -30.18 29.65 -18.15
C ASP A 119 -30.56 28.49 -19.10
N LYS A 120 -31.77 27.93 -18.95
CA LYS A 120 -32.32 26.86 -19.81
C LYS A 120 -32.60 27.31 -21.25
N ASN A 121 -32.91 28.59 -21.45
CA ASN A 121 -33.38 29.10 -22.75
C ASN A 121 -32.24 29.52 -23.68
N ARG A 122 -30.98 29.51 -23.24
CA ARG A 122 -29.87 30.15 -23.98
C ARG A 122 -28.65 29.29 -24.29
N ARG A 123 -28.66 27.96 -24.12
CA ARG A 123 -27.91 26.89 -24.89
C ARG A 123 -27.99 25.57 -24.07
N TRP A 124 -27.88 24.34 -24.57
CA TRP A 124 -26.93 23.66 -25.47
C TRP A 124 -27.61 22.39 -26.09
N PRO A 125 -27.03 21.73 -27.11
CA PRO A 125 -27.64 20.59 -27.81
C PRO A 125 -27.97 19.38 -26.93
N ASN A 126 -28.86 18.50 -27.42
CA ASN A 126 -29.22 17.22 -26.82
C ASN A 126 -27.94 16.46 -26.41
N ALA A 127 -27.90 15.90 -25.20
CA ALA A 127 -26.74 15.16 -24.71
C ALA A 127 -26.37 14.01 -25.69
N PRO A 128 -25.09 13.83 -26.04
CA PRO A 128 -24.68 12.79 -26.98
C PRO A 128 -24.84 11.39 -26.37
N LEU A 129 -25.33 10.45 -27.18
CA LEU A 129 -25.31 9.03 -26.82
C LEU A 129 -23.86 8.54 -26.81
N LEU A 130 -23.45 7.85 -25.74
CA LEU A 130 -22.12 7.23 -25.65
C LEU A 130 -22.09 5.95 -26.50
N PRO A 131 -21.18 5.83 -27.48
CA PRO A 131 -20.91 4.54 -28.09
C PRO A 131 -20.19 3.64 -27.06
N ASN A 132 -20.70 2.42 -26.90
CA ASN A 132 -20.26 1.40 -25.92
C ASN A 132 -20.52 1.73 -24.44
N TYR A 133 -21.76 2.08 -24.09
CA TYR A 133 -22.26 1.84 -22.74
C TYR A 133 -22.31 0.33 -22.47
N GLN A 134 -21.25 -0.23 -21.89
CA GLN A 134 -21.30 -1.56 -21.29
C GLN A 134 -22.03 -1.41 -19.95
N ALA A 135 -23.30 -1.79 -19.91
CA ALA A 135 -24.01 -1.99 -18.66
C ALA A 135 -23.20 -3.00 -17.82
N ASP A 136 -22.91 -2.66 -16.57
CA ASP A 136 -22.16 -3.51 -15.65
C ASP A 136 -22.82 -4.90 -15.61
N ARG A 137 -22.09 -5.93 -16.09
CA ARG A 137 -22.57 -7.31 -16.18
C ARG A 137 -22.79 -7.97 -14.81
N LEU A 138 -22.50 -7.26 -13.73
CA LEU A 138 -22.64 -7.74 -12.36
C LEU A 138 -24.01 -7.45 -11.75
N LEU A 139 -24.89 -6.72 -12.44
CA LEU A 139 -26.21 -6.35 -11.90
C LEU A 139 -27.40 -7.16 -12.43
N ASN A 140 -27.23 -8.04 -13.43
CA ASN A 140 -28.28 -8.97 -13.86
C ASN A 140 -27.68 -10.27 -14.42
N HIS A 141 -27.52 -11.27 -13.56
CA HIS A 141 -27.34 -12.65 -14.00
C HIS A 141 -28.72 -13.20 -14.37
N LEU A 142 -29.06 -13.20 -15.66
CA LEU A 142 -30.16 -14.02 -16.15
C LEU A 142 -29.70 -15.48 -16.13
N PRO A 143 -30.47 -16.42 -15.56
CA PRO A 143 -30.06 -17.81 -15.53
C PRO A 143 -29.96 -18.37 -16.96
N SER A 144 -28.89 -19.09 -17.22
CA SER A 144 -28.59 -19.77 -18.48
C SER A 144 -29.73 -20.72 -18.88
N THR A 145 -30.42 -20.41 -19.97
CA THR A 145 -31.22 -21.39 -20.71
C THR A 145 -30.78 -21.41 -22.16
N THR A 146 -29.85 -22.32 -22.48
CA THR A 146 -29.71 -22.79 -23.85
C THR A 146 -29.53 -24.29 -23.79
N ASN A 147 -30.67 -24.95 -23.53
CA ASN A 147 -30.93 -26.30 -23.99
C ASN A 147 -31.26 -26.24 -25.49
N LYS A 148 -30.79 -27.26 -26.24
CA LYS A 148 -31.13 -27.61 -27.64
C LYS A 148 -30.51 -26.68 -28.70
N LEU A 149 -29.81 -27.17 -29.73
CA LEU A 149 -29.74 -28.48 -30.41
C LEU A 149 -28.30 -28.86 -30.74
#